data_AF-A0A831YTI8-F1
#
_entry.id   AF-A0A831YTI8-F1
#
_cell.length_a   1.000
_cell.length_b   1.000
_cell.length_c   1.000
_cell.angle_alpha   90.00
_cell.angle_beta   90.00
_cell.angle_gamma   90.00
#
_symmetry.space_group_name_H-M   'P 1'
#
loop_
_entity.id
_entity.type
_entity.pdbx_description
1 polymer ?
#
loop_
_entity_poly.entity_id
_entity_poly.type
_entity_poly.pdbx_seq_one_letter_code
_entity_poly.pdbx_strand_id
1 'polypeptide(L)'
;MITTVAERRSDVLEHARVVSEQATILALSFRAGLASDENNRFLVEPSSLFFDNHRGRDLFLWRNGNFLRIDVTASGRFAGSKIKRSVAHAKRGHGWVFILLVDYQSAMYDVAGIGKPDRERCFNAAVLRIKDVHPVAFSKACPLHGNACRFARELWKFGAAITRSMEDCPNPRVRETIKPFIMKVSDPPFK
;
A
#
# COMPACT_ATOMS: atom_id res chain seq x y z
N MET A 1 -25.61 6.03 40.31
CA MET A 1 -24.52 6.77 39.65
C MET A 1 -24.28 6.13 38.30
N ILE A 2 -24.66 6.83 37.23
CA ILE A 2 -24.50 6.38 35.84
C ILE A 2 -23.23 7.07 35.34
N THR A 3 -22.14 6.32 35.19
CA THR A 3 -20.93 6.83 34.55
C THR A 3 -21.12 6.71 33.04
N THR A 4 -21.42 7.85 32.42
CA THR A 4 -21.69 8.03 30.99
C THR A 4 -20.47 7.72 30.12
N VAL A 5 -20.76 7.09 28.97
CA VAL A 5 -19.87 6.63 27.88
C VAL A 5 -19.22 7.81 27.11
N ALA A 6 -18.69 8.81 27.80
CA ALA A 6 -18.40 10.13 27.23
C ALA A 6 -17.00 10.70 27.53
N GLU A 7 -15.93 9.91 27.39
CA GLU A 7 -14.54 10.39 27.28
C GLU A 7 -13.78 9.48 26.29
N ARG A 8 -14.11 9.45 24.99
CA ARG A 8 -13.60 10.32 23.91
C ARG A 8 -12.11 10.63 23.94
N ARG A 9 -11.41 9.93 23.02
CA ARG A 9 -10.33 10.43 22.15
C ARG A 9 -9.05 10.88 22.86
N SER A 10 -8.28 9.93 23.37
CA SER A 10 -6.82 10.09 23.48
C SER A 10 -6.15 9.38 22.30
N ASP A 11 -5.52 10.19 21.45
CA ASP A 11 -4.31 9.87 20.71
C ASP A 11 -4.33 8.65 19.78
N VAL A 12 -5.11 8.72 18.70
CA VAL A 12 -4.64 8.10 17.45
C VAL A 12 -3.49 8.96 16.96
N LEU A 13 -2.28 8.72 17.46
CA LEU A 13 -1.05 9.27 16.87
C LEU A 13 -1.12 8.99 15.37
N GLU A 14 -1.31 10.05 14.58
CA GLU A 14 -1.40 9.96 13.14
C GLU A 14 -0.11 9.31 12.63
N HIS A 15 -0.23 8.14 12.00
CA HIS A 15 0.93 7.41 11.54
C HIS A 15 1.60 8.21 10.42
N ALA A 16 2.71 8.87 10.77
CA ALA A 16 3.50 9.72 9.88
C ALA A 16 4.26 8.85 8.84
N ARG A 17 3.53 8.41 7.82
CA ARG A 17 4.07 7.61 6.72
C ARG A 17 4.96 8.45 5.82
N VAL A 18 6.04 7.85 5.35
CA VAL A 18 6.87 8.47 4.31
C VAL A 18 6.15 8.47 2.97
N VAL A 19 6.56 9.36 2.06
CA VAL A 19 5.87 9.57 0.76
C VAL A 19 5.79 8.27 -0.07
N SER A 20 6.81 7.40 0.04
CA SER A 20 6.84 6.11 -0.67
C SER A 20 5.78 5.13 -0.19
N GLU A 21 5.52 5.08 1.12
CA GLU A 21 4.46 4.24 1.69
C GLU A 21 3.09 4.77 1.29
N GLN A 22 2.88 6.09 1.40
CA GLN A 22 1.64 6.73 0.98
C GLN A 22 1.35 6.45 -0.51
N ALA A 23 2.32 6.69 -1.40
CA ALA A 23 2.19 6.41 -2.83
C ALA A 23 1.90 4.92 -3.10
N THR A 24 2.56 4.02 -2.37
CA THR A 24 2.37 2.56 -2.51
C THR A 24 0.97 2.15 -2.09
N ILE A 25 0.49 2.61 -0.92
CA ILE A 25 -0.87 2.33 -0.44
C ILE A 25 -1.90 2.84 -1.45
N LEU A 26 -1.76 4.08 -1.93
CA LEU A 26 -2.69 4.65 -2.91
C LEU A 26 -2.70 3.86 -4.23
N ALA A 27 -1.52 3.49 -4.74
CA ALA A 27 -1.40 2.77 -6.01
C ALA A 27 -1.96 1.34 -5.91
N LEU A 28 -1.65 0.63 -4.84
CA LEU A 28 -2.20 -0.70 -4.58
C LEU A 28 -3.71 -0.64 -4.33
N SER A 29 -4.21 0.37 -3.60
CA SER A 29 -5.64 0.53 -3.35
C SER A 29 -6.41 0.83 -4.63
N PHE A 30 -5.85 1.66 -5.51
CA PHE A 30 -6.43 1.94 -6.81
C PHE A 30 -6.46 0.70 -7.71
N ARG A 31 -5.35 -0.05 -7.77
CA ARG A 31 -5.33 -1.34 -8.48
C ARG A 31 -6.30 -2.35 -7.89
N ALA A 32 -6.42 -2.42 -6.56
CA ALA A 32 -7.35 -3.31 -5.89
C ALA A 32 -8.80 -3.01 -6.28
N GLY A 33 -9.18 -1.73 -6.35
CA GLY A 33 -10.52 -1.35 -6.77
C GLY A 33 -10.83 -1.65 -8.24
N LEU A 34 -9.82 -1.64 -9.12
CA LEU A 34 -9.98 -1.97 -10.54
C LEU A 34 -9.88 -3.47 -10.84
N ALA A 35 -9.12 -4.22 -10.04
CA ALA A 35 -8.94 -5.66 -10.20
C ALA A 35 -10.01 -6.48 -9.45
N SER A 36 -10.79 -5.82 -8.58
CA SER A 36 -11.84 -6.50 -7.82
C SER A 36 -13.09 -6.73 -8.66
N ASP A 37 -13.63 -7.94 -8.57
CA ASP A 37 -14.96 -8.32 -9.07
C ASP A 37 -15.73 -9.12 -8.01
N GLU A 38 -16.94 -9.59 -8.34
CA GLU A 38 -17.80 -10.34 -7.41
C GLU A 38 -17.14 -11.61 -6.84
N ASN A 39 -16.24 -12.25 -7.59
CA ASN A 39 -15.61 -13.52 -7.23
C ASN A 39 -14.14 -13.36 -6.80
N ASN A 40 -13.58 -12.16 -6.95
CA ASN A 40 -12.17 -11.89 -6.78
C ASN A 40 -11.96 -10.53 -6.11
N ARG A 41 -12.11 -10.47 -4.78
CA ARG A 41 -12.03 -9.22 -4.03
C ARG A 41 -10.62 -8.95 -3.53
N PHE A 42 -10.05 -7.81 -3.92
CA PHE A 42 -8.79 -7.27 -3.40
C PHE A 42 -9.03 -6.08 -2.48
N LEU A 43 -8.25 -5.98 -1.40
CA LEU A 43 -8.25 -4.82 -0.50
C LEU A 43 -6.82 -4.54 -0.02
N VAL A 44 -6.55 -3.28 0.30
CA VAL A 44 -5.31 -2.86 0.95
C VAL A 44 -5.64 -2.35 2.34
N GLU A 45 -5.03 -2.91 3.37
CA GLU A 45 -5.22 -2.44 4.74
C GLU A 45 -3.92 -1.81 5.25
N PRO A 46 -3.87 -0.48 5.41
CA PRO A 46 -2.74 0.20 6.02
C PRO A 46 -2.58 -0.22 7.48
N SER A 47 -1.35 -0.50 7.93
CA SER A 47 -1.08 -0.82 9.33
C SER A 47 -1.13 0.43 10.21
N SER A 48 -1.60 0.29 11.46
CA SER A 48 -1.46 1.36 12.45
C SER A 48 -0.01 1.55 12.89
N LEU A 49 0.31 2.73 13.43
CA LEU A 49 1.62 3.04 14.03
C LEU A 49 2.05 1.99 15.07
N PHE A 50 1.10 1.45 15.85
CA PHE A 50 1.39 0.38 16.81
C PHE A 50 1.88 -0.89 16.12
N PHE A 51 1.21 -1.33 15.05
CA PHE A 51 1.60 -2.55 14.35
C PHE A 51 2.87 -2.38 13.54
N ASP A 52 3.10 -1.20 13.00
CA ASP A 52 4.34 -0.93 12.29
C ASP A 52 5.55 -1.02 13.25
N ASN A 53 5.51 -0.27 14.36
CA ASN A 53 6.60 -0.25 15.34
C ASN A 53 6.90 -1.61 16.00
N HIS A 54 5.88 -2.48 16.17
CA HIS A 54 6.03 -3.73 16.92
C HIS A 54 6.09 -4.98 16.04
N ARG A 55 5.59 -4.92 14.80
CA ARG A 55 5.51 -6.08 13.89
C ARG A 55 6.17 -5.85 12.54
N GLY A 56 6.70 -4.64 12.29
CA GLY A 56 7.54 -4.30 11.14
C GLY A 56 6.85 -4.54 9.81
N ARG A 57 5.70 -3.90 9.61
CA ARG A 57 4.90 -4.00 8.39
C ARG A 57 4.10 -2.72 8.19
N ASP A 58 3.99 -2.31 6.93
CA ASP A 58 3.32 -1.06 6.57
C ASP A 58 1.87 -1.30 6.16
N LEU A 59 1.59 -2.46 5.55
CA LEU A 59 0.25 -2.79 5.05
C LEU A 59 0.01 -4.29 4.90
N PHE A 60 -1.26 -4.65 4.75
CA PHE A 60 -1.71 -5.94 4.24
C PHE A 60 -2.32 -5.78 2.85
N LEU A 61 -2.04 -6.75 1.99
CA LEU A 61 -2.76 -6.94 0.74
C LEU A 61 -3.66 -8.16 0.89
N TRP A 62 -4.96 -7.96 0.78
CA TRP A 62 -5.98 -8.98 0.97
C TRP A 62 -6.49 -9.50 -0.38
N ARG A 63 -6.81 -10.79 -0.44
CA ARG A 63 -7.56 -11.43 -1.52
C ARG A 63 -8.46 -12.53 -0.97
N ASN A 64 -9.78 -12.40 -1.14
CA ASN A 64 -10.78 -13.42 -0.75
C ASN A 64 -10.55 -13.99 0.67
N GLY A 65 -10.27 -13.10 1.64
CA GLY A 65 -10.02 -13.47 3.05
C GLY A 65 -8.58 -13.91 3.38
N ASN A 66 -7.74 -14.17 2.38
CA ASN A 66 -6.31 -14.38 2.57
C ASN A 66 -5.57 -13.03 2.57
N PHE A 67 -4.40 -12.96 3.22
CA PHE A 67 -3.59 -11.75 3.25
C PHE A 67 -2.11 -12.01 3.03
N LEU A 68 -1.44 -11.02 2.47
CA LEU A 68 0.00 -10.88 2.39
C LEU A 68 0.43 -9.70 3.26
N ARG A 69 1.39 -9.92 4.16
CA ARG A 69 2.01 -8.86 4.96
C ARG A 69 3.11 -8.19 4.14
N ILE A 70 3.09 -6.86 4.06
CA ILE A 70 4.04 -6.10 3.25
C ILE A 70 4.74 -5.05 4.13
N ASP A 71 6.06 -5.00 4.01
CA ASP A 71 6.95 -3.97 4.54
C ASP A 71 7.59 -3.27 3.33
N VAL A 72 7.21 -2.02 3.10
CA VAL A 72 7.63 -1.19 1.98
C VAL A 72 9.01 -0.62 2.29
N THR A 73 9.87 -0.58 1.28
CA THR A 73 11.15 0.10 1.41
C THR A 73 11.53 0.79 0.12
N ALA A 74 12.04 2.00 0.25
CA ALA A 74 12.62 2.77 -0.84
C ALA A 74 14.14 2.51 -1.00
N SER A 75 14.75 1.74 -0.11
CA SER A 75 16.21 1.61 -0.03
C SER A 75 16.66 0.17 -0.21
N GLY A 76 17.35 -0.10 -1.32
CA GLY A 76 18.00 -1.39 -1.55
C GLY A 76 19.00 -1.76 -0.44
N ARG A 77 19.68 -0.76 0.14
CA ARG A 77 20.62 -0.97 1.27
C ARG A 77 19.92 -1.53 2.51
N PHE A 78 18.70 -1.05 2.80
CA PHE A 78 17.93 -1.52 3.95
C PHE A 78 17.06 -2.75 3.64
N ALA A 79 16.82 -3.07 2.37
CA ALA A 79 16.05 -4.26 1.99
C ALA A 79 16.67 -5.54 2.58
N GLY A 80 18.00 -5.70 2.52
CA GLY A 80 18.68 -6.87 3.07
C GLY A 80 18.51 -7.04 4.59
N SER A 81 18.57 -5.96 5.36
CA SER A 81 18.36 -6.01 6.81
C SER A 81 16.89 -6.28 7.16
N LYS A 82 15.95 -5.66 6.44
CA LYS A 82 14.51 -5.94 6.56
C LYS A 82 14.18 -7.41 6.27
N ILE A 83 14.76 -7.98 5.20
CA ILE A 83 14.61 -9.42 4.87
C ILE A 83 15.13 -10.30 6.01
N LYS A 84 16.36 -10.05 6.50
CA LYS A 84 16.94 -10.84 7.60
C LYS A 84 16.05 -10.82 8.85
N ARG A 85 15.52 -9.65 9.20
CA ARG A 85 14.59 -9.48 10.33
C ARG A 85 13.28 -10.25 10.10
N SER A 86 12.65 -10.12 8.93
CA SER A 86 11.44 -10.86 8.56
C SER A 86 11.64 -12.38 8.67
N VAL A 87 12.77 -12.90 8.15
CA VAL A 87 13.12 -14.32 8.25
C VAL A 87 13.34 -14.77 9.70
N ALA A 88 13.98 -13.95 10.54
CA ALA A 88 14.18 -14.27 11.95
C ALA A 88 12.85 -14.34 12.71
N HIS A 89 11.91 -13.43 12.45
CA HIS A 89 10.55 -13.49 13.01
C HIS A 89 9.78 -14.72 12.52
N ALA A 90 9.89 -15.06 11.23
CA ALA A 90 9.32 -16.28 10.65
C ALA A 90 9.75 -17.55 11.37
N LYS A 91 11.05 -17.68 11.65
CA LYS A 91 11.61 -18.83 12.38
C LYS A 91 11.13 -18.92 13.83
N ARG A 92 10.68 -17.81 14.43
CA ARG A 92 10.13 -17.75 15.80
C ARG A 92 8.60 -17.95 15.83
N GLY A 93 8.00 -18.38 14.72
CA GLY A 93 6.56 -18.63 14.61
C GLY A 93 5.71 -17.39 14.27
N HIS A 94 6.32 -16.22 14.09
CA HIS A 94 5.59 -15.05 13.60
C HIS A 94 5.47 -15.14 12.07
N GLY A 95 4.27 -14.98 11.48
CA GLY A 95 4.15 -15.07 10.02
C GLY A 95 5.08 -14.12 9.23
N TRP A 96 5.60 -14.61 8.11
CA TRP A 96 6.55 -13.92 7.24
C TRP A 96 6.00 -12.61 6.64
N VAL A 97 6.89 -11.66 6.38
CA VAL A 97 6.60 -10.34 5.77
C VAL A 97 7.35 -10.21 4.45
N PHE A 98 6.61 -9.86 3.38
CA PHE A 98 7.17 -9.54 2.08
C PHE A 98 7.77 -8.15 2.08
N ILE A 99 9.05 -8.05 1.70
CA ILE A 99 9.73 -6.76 1.58
C ILE A 99 9.51 -6.24 0.16
N LEU A 100 8.70 -5.18 0.02
CA LEU A 100 8.40 -4.56 -1.26
C LEU A 100 9.34 -3.38 -1.49
N LEU A 101 10.28 -3.55 -2.42
CA LEU A 101 11.15 -2.46 -2.86
C LEU A 101 10.40 -1.58 -3.87
N VAL A 102 10.33 -0.29 -3.60
CA VAL A 102 9.69 0.71 -4.47
C VAL A 102 10.67 1.81 -4.85
N ASP A 103 10.47 2.43 -6.01
CA ASP A 103 11.27 3.58 -6.42
C ASP A 103 10.83 4.86 -5.71
N TYR A 104 11.74 5.42 -4.91
CA TYR A 104 11.50 6.66 -4.18
C TYR A 104 11.30 7.85 -5.11
N GLN A 105 12.07 7.93 -6.20
CA GLN A 105 12.04 9.06 -7.12
C GLN A 105 10.68 9.16 -7.80
N SER A 106 10.17 8.05 -8.35
CA SER A 106 8.82 8.01 -8.89
C SER A 106 7.75 8.27 -7.82
N ALA A 107 7.87 7.73 -6.61
CA ALA A 107 6.91 8.03 -5.54
C ALA A 107 6.84 9.53 -5.23
N MET A 108 7.99 10.19 -5.10
CA MET A 108 8.09 11.60 -4.71
C MET A 108 7.73 12.55 -5.86
N TYR A 109 8.31 12.37 -7.04
CA TYR A 109 8.20 13.35 -8.12
C TYR A 109 7.16 12.98 -9.19
N ASP A 110 6.93 11.69 -9.45
CA ASP A 110 5.95 11.24 -10.45
C ASP A 110 4.57 11.02 -9.84
N VAL A 111 4.48 10.52 -8.61
CA VAL A 111 3.19 10.32 -7.93
C VAL A 111 2.84 11.56 -7.11
N ALA A 112 3.58 11.85 -6.03
CA ALA A 112 3.25 12.97 -5.15
C ALA A 112 3.39 14.33 -5.84
N GLY A 113 4.33 14.43 -6.81
CA GLY A 113 4.48 15.62 -7.62
C GLY A 113 5.11 16.78 -6.88
N ILE A 114 6.03 16.50 -5.96
CA ILE A 114 6.76 17.53 -5.21
C ILE A 114 7.35 18.58 -6.17
N GLY A 115 7.08 19.85 -5.87
CA GLY A 115 7.38 21.00 -6.71
C GLY A 115 6.31 21.33 -7.76
N LYS A 116 5.14 20.67 -7.72
CA LYS A 116 4.02 20.88 -8.68
C LYS A 116 2.69 21.00 -7.90
N PRO A 117 2.29 22.23 -7.52
CA PRO A 117 1.18 22.47 -6.58
C PRO A 117 -0.13 21.74 -6.92
N ASP A 118 -0.55 21.74 -8.19
CA ASP A 118 -1.79 21.07 -8.60
C ASP A 118 -1.75 19.55 -8.41
N ARG A 119 -0.57 18.94 -8.59
CA ARG A 119 -0.36 17.51 -8.40
C ARG A 119 -0.26 17.16 -6.92
N GLU A 120 0.46 17.96 -6.15
CA GLU A 120 0.54 17.81 -4.69
C GLU A 120 -0.84 17.91 -4.05
N ARG A 121 -1.68 18.85 -4.51
CA ARG A 121 -3.07 18.96 -4.06
C ARG A 121 -3.86 17.68 -4.31
N CYS A 122 -3.71 17.08 -5.50
CA CYS A 122 -4.37 15.81 -5.83
C CYS A 122 -3.86 14.65 -4.97
N PHE A 123 -2.54 14.57 -4.74
CA PHE A 123 -1.91 13.56 -3.90
C PHE A 123 -2.36 13.70 -2.45
N ASN A 124 -2.25 14.88 -1.86
CA ASN A 124 -2.65 15.14 -0.47
C ASN A 124 -4.14 14.83 -0.26
N ALA A 125 -5.01 15.24 -1.19
CA ALA A 125 -6.42 14.88 -1.13
C ALA A 125 -6.66 13.36 -1.20
N ALA A 126 -5.83 12.63 -1.96
CA ALA A 126 -5.91 11.17 -2.01
C ALA A 126 -5.38 10.52 -0.71
N VAL A 127 -4.29 11.04 -0.13
CA VAL A 127 -3.71 10.55 1.14
C VAL A 127 -4.71 10.63 2.29
N LEU A 128 -5.56 11.65 2.34
CA LEU A 128 -6.63 11.77 3.35
C LEU A 128 -7.66 10.61 3.32
N ARG A 129 -7.66 9.79 2.27
CA ARG A 129 -8.50 8.58 2.16
C ARG A 129 -7.85 7.35 2.79
N ILE A 130 -6.57 7.41 3.13
CA ILE A 130 -5.86 6.35 3.84
C ILE A 130 -6.38 6.32 5.27
N LYS A 131 -6.97 5.20 5.67
CA LYS A 131 -7.44 4.98 7.04
C LYS A 131 -6.73 3.75 7.60
N ASP A 132 -5.92 3.97 8.63
CA ASP A 132 -5.22 2.91 9.35
C ASP A 132 -6.20 1.83 9.80
N VAL A 133 -5.78 0.57 9.71
CA VAL A 133 -6.54 -0.64 10.08
C VAL A 133 -7.89 -0.83 9.36
N HIS A 134 -8.17 -0.02 8.34
CA HIS A 134 -9.37 -0.15 7.53
C HIS A 134 -8.99 -0.58 6.11
N PRO A 135 -9.45 -1.76 5.65
CA PRO A 135 -9.25 -2.18 4.28
C PRO A 135 -9.88 -1.21 3.28
N VAL A 136 -9.12 -0.80 2.27
CA VAL A 136 -9.53 0.13 1.24
C VAL A 136 -9.27 -0.43 -0.16
N ALA A 137 -10.16 -0.10 -1.08
CA ALA A 137 -10.01 -0.33 -2.52
C ALA A 137 -10.72 0.82 -3.24
N PHE A 138 -10.07 1.40 -4.25
CA PHE A 138 -10.53 2.61 -4.91
C PHE A 138 -10.76 2.36 -6.39
N SER A 139 -11.94 2.67 -6.91
CA SER A 139 -12.20 2.68 -8.36
C SER A 139 -11.81 4.02 -9.02
N LYS A 140 -11.63 5.07 -8.20
CA LYS A 140 -11.13 6.39 -8.63
C LYS A 140 -9.86 6.75 -7.87
N ALA A 141 -8.78 7.04 -8.59
CA ALA A 141 -7.50 7.42 -8.00
C ALA A 141 -7.54 8.84 -7.39
N CYS A 142 -7.88 9.85 -8.19
CA CYS A 142 -7.98 11.23 -7.73
C CYS A 142 -9.39 11.52 -7.19
N PRO A 143 -9.53 11.99 -5.93
CA PRO A 143 -10.84 12.41 -5.42
C PRO A 143 -11.33 13.73 -6.02
N LEU A 144 -10.44 14.57 -6.54
CA LEU A 144 -10.79 15.90 -7.09
C LEU A 144 -11.21 15.83 -8.56
N HIS A 145 -10.50 15.05 -9.37
CA HIS A 145 -10.61 15.07 -10.83
C HIS A 145 -10.89 13.69 -11.43
N GLY A 146 -11.12 12.66 -10.61
CA GLY A 146 -11.34 11.29 -11.06
C GLY A 146 -10.14 10.68 -11.81
N ASN A 147 -10.41 9.70 -12.68
CA ASN A 147 -9.34 8.98 -13.38
C ASN A 147 -8.75 9.79 -14.55
N ALA A 148 -9.41 10.82 -15.08
CA ALA A 148 -8.82 11.66 -16.13
C ALA A 148 -7.59 12.46 -15.67
N CYS A 149 -7.38 12.58 -14.35
CA CYS A 149 -6.29 13.32 -13.74
C CYS A 149 -4.90 12.80 -14.11
N ARG A 150 -3.92 13.71 -14.29
CA ARG A 150 -2.51 13.33 -14.46
C ARG A 150 -1.98 12.52 -13.27
N PHE A 151 -2.35 12.89 -12.04
CA PHE A 151 -2.00 12.10 -10.84
C PHE A 151 -2.49 10.65 -10.95
N ALA A 152 -3.69 10.41 -11.46
CA ALA A 152 -4.22 9.06 -11.61
C ALA A 152 -3.41 8.22 -12.60
N ARG A 153 -2.93 8.83 -13.70
CA ARG A 153 -2.06 8.17 -14.69
C ARG A 153 -0.70 7.79 -14.09
N GLU A 154 -0.07 8.70 -13.35
CA GLU A 154 1.22 8.39 -12.74
C GLU A 154 1.09 7.36 -11.61
N LEU A 155 0.01 7.45 -10.81
CA LEU A 155 -0.30 6.44 -9.80
C LEU A 155 -0.53 5.05 -10.42
N TRP A 156 -1.19 5.00 -11.58
CA TRP A 156 -1.38 3.77 -12.34
C TRP A 156 -0.05 3.15 -12.80
N LYS A 157 0.82 3.96 -13.42
CA LYS A 157 2.17 3.51 -13.85
C LYS A 157 2.98 3.00 -12.66
N PHE A 158 2.96 3.73 -11.54
CA PHE A 158 3.65 3.33 -10.32
C PHE A 158 3.12 1.99 -9.78
N GLY A 159 1.80 1.81 -9.73
CA GLY A 159 1.18 0.53 -9.36
C GLY A 159 1.51 -0.61 -10.33
N ALA A 160 1.62 -0.33 -11.62
CA ALA A 160 2.04 -1.31 -12.63
C ALA A 160 3.50 -1.76 -12.41
N ALA A 161 4.39 -0.83 -12.09
CA ALA A 161 5.78 -1.14 -11.74
C ALA A 161 5.87 -2.01 -10.48
N ILE A 162 5.07 -1.71 -9.44
CA ILE A 162 4.98 -2.55 -8.23
C ILE A 162 4.52 -3.97 -8.58
N THR A 163 3.46 -4.09 -9.39
CA THR A 163 2.90 -5.39 -9.79
C THR A 163 3.93 -6.20 -10.55
N ARG A 164 4.66 -5.58 -11.48
CA ARG A 164 5.75 -6.21 -12.23
C ARG A 164 6.88 -6.67 -11.32
N SER A 165 7.29 -5.85 -10.35
CA SER A 165 8.30 -6.23 -9.35
C SER A 165 7.89 -7.48 -8.54
N MET A 166 6.60 -7.62 -8.23
CA MET A 166 6.07 -8.84 -7.60
C MET A 166 6.13 -10.05 -8.55
N GLU A 167 5.74 -9.89 -9.82
CA GLU A 167 5.81 -10.95 -10.84
C GLU A 167 7.25 -11.43 -11.08
N ASP A 168 8.19 -10.49 -11.14
CA ASP A 168 9.60 -10.72 -11.43
C ASP A 168 10.40 -11.19 -10.20
N CYS A 169 9.76 -11.39 -9.04
CA CYS A 169 10.42 -11.79 -7.80
C CYS A 169 11.34 -13.01 -8.03
N PRO A 170 12.66 -12.91 -7.82
CA PRO A 170 13.62 -13.92 -8.29
C PRO A 170 13.54 -15.24 -7.52
N ASN A 171 13.00 -15.22 -6.29
CA ASN A 171 12.86 -16.41 -5.46
C ASN A 171 11.54 -17.13 -5.77
N PRO A 172 11.55 -18.36 -6.34
CA PRO A 172 10.32 -19.04 -6.75
C PRO A 172 9.36 -19.33 -5.59
N ARG A 173 9.87 -19.65 -4.38
CA ARG A 173 9.02 -19.93 -3.21
C ARG A 173 8.30 -18.68 -2.73
N VAL A 174 8.99 -17.54 -2.76
CA VAL A 174 8.37 -16.25 -2.45
C VAL A 174 7.37 -15.89 -3.54
N ARG A 175 7.74 -16.08 -4.82
CA ARG A 175 6.88 -15.82 -5.96
C ARG A 175 5.54 -16.56 -5.86
N GLU A 176 5.55 -17.86 -5.56
CA GLU A 176 4.30 -18.63 -5.40
C GLU A 176 3.45 -18.14 -4.22
N THR A 177 4.08 -17.61 -3.16
CA THR A 177 3.35 -17.02 -2.02
C THR A 177 2.68 -15.70 -2.40
N ILE A 178 3.34 -14.84 -3.20
CA ILE A 178 2.81 -13.52 -3.56
C ILE A 178 1.91 -13.55 -4.80
N LYS A 179 2.04 -14.56 -5.66
CA LYS A 179 1.31 -14.73 -6.92
C LYS A 179 -0.21 -14.58 -6.78
N PRO A 180 -0.87 -15.12 -5.73
CA PRO A 180 -2.29 -14.89 -5.53
C PRO A 180 -2.63 -13.41 -5.34
N PHE A 181 -1.73 -12.58 -4.83
CA PHE A 181 -1.99 -11.18 -4.51
C PHE A 181 -1.68 -10.22 -5.67
N ILE A 182 -1.24 -10.74 -6.82
CA ILE A 182 -0.92 -9.93 -8.01
C ILE A 182 -2.23 -9.47 -8.66
N MET A 183 -2.46 -8.16 -8.63
CA MET A 183 -3.68 -7.52 -9.13
C MET A 183 -3.60 -7.29 -10.64
N LYS A 184 -4.10 -8.26 -11.41
CA LYS A 184 -4.30 -8.13 -12.85
C LYS A 184 -5.60 -7.38 -13.12
N VAL A 185 -5.51 -6.31 -13.90
CA VAL A 185 -6.66 -5.48 -14.29
C VAL A 185 -6.95 -5.75 -15.76
N SER A 186 -8.12 -6.31 -16.03
CA SER A 186 -8.51 -6.74 -17.38
C SER A 186 -8.81 -5.57 -18.32
N ASP A 187 -9.36 -4.47 -17.79
CA ASP A 187 -9.65 -3.24 -18.54
C ASP A 187 -8.93 -2.05 -17.89
N PRO A 188 -7.69 -1.74 -18.32
CA PRO A 188 -6.91 -0.68 -17.72
C PRO A 188 -7.50 0.70 -18.03
N PRO A 189 -7.61 1.61 -17.04
CA PRO A 189 -8.25 2.93 -17.21
C PRO A 189 -7.45 3.88 -18.11
N PHE A 190 -6.20 3.51 -18.46
CA PHE A 190 -5.30 4.27 -19.31
C PHE A 190 -4.66 3.31 -20.31
N LYS A 191 -4.89 3.59 -21.60
CA LYS A 191 -4.21 2.94 -22.72
C LYS A 191 -2.86 3.60 -22.97
#